data_AF-A0A1E2SMX2-F1
#
_entry.id   AF-A0A1E2SMX2-F1
#
_cell.length_a   1.000
_cell.length_b   1.000
_cell.length_c   1.000
_cell.angle_alpha   90.00
_cell.angle_beta   90.00
_cell.angle_gamma   90.00
#
_symmetry.space_group_name_H-M   'P 1'
#
loop_
_entity.id
_entity.type
_entity.pdbx_description
1 polymer ?
#
loop_
_entity_poly.entity_id
_entity_poly.type
_entity_poly.pdbx_seq_one_letter_code
_entity_poly.pdbx_strand_id
1 'polypeptide(L)'
;MPQTQNYDLIWLGWSTELLNAGNASSPVTWSLTRIDGPGSVKVYTVGSFGNLQEMVFEGAGSHTLPLGVHVHANWAFSAQGVYHLHFTQTATLAQGQRSSDSEVLTVAVGDANPDTALSKGAGCGALSNTLATGNQSLHDAKQAAEQAQADAARAQARALPGGPATRAFSTRSRR
;
A
#
# COMPACT_ATOMS: atom_id res chain seq x y z
N MET A 1 9.87 6.74 -11.27
CA MET A 1 9.93 5.33 -10.81
C MET A 1 9.19 4.46 -11.82
N PRO A 2 9.72 3.29 -12.18
CA PRO A 2 9.15 2.45 -13.25
C PRO A 2 8.08 1.47 -12.76
N GLN A 3 7.10 1.18 -13.62
CA GLN A 3 6.15 0.06 -13.42
C GLN A 3 6.84 -1.30 -13.50
N THR A 4 7.81 -1.47 -14.39
CA THR A 4 8.55 -2.71 -14.53
C THR A 4 9.61 -2.79 -13.45
N GLN A 5 9.72 -3.95 -12.80
CA GLN A 5 10.70 -4.15 -11.73
C GLN A 5 12.12 -3.95 -12.26
N ASN A 6 12.85 -3.09 -11.55
CA ASN A 6 14.30 -2.98 -11.62
C ASN A 6 14.80 -2.99 -10.18
N TYR A 7 15.68 -3.94 -9.85
CA TYR A 7 16.14 -4.15 -8.48
C TYR A 7 17.00 -3.00 -7.92
N ASP A 8 17.54 -2.16 -8.80
CA ASP A 8 18.33 -0.99 -8.40
C ASP A 8 17.45 0.24 -8.14
N LEU A 9 16.14 0.15 -8.38
CA LEU A 9 15.20 1.27 -8.28
C LEU A 9 14.04 0.94 -7.34
N ILE A 10 13.45 1.98 -6.77
CA ILE A 10 12.20 1.85 -6.02
C ILE A 10 11.10 1.35 -6.97
N TRP A 11 10.41 0.30 -6.55
CA TRP A 11 9.27 -0.26 -7.25
C TRP A 11 7.98 0.11 -6.52
N LEU A 12 7.49 1.32 -6.80
CA LEU A 12 6.36 1.89 -6.08
C LEU A 12 5.02 1.41 -6.66
N GLY A 13 4.08 1.11 -5.77
CA GLY A 13 2.77 0.56 -6.10
C GLY A 13 1.75 0.74 -4.99
N TRP A 14 0.63 0.04 -5.11
CA TRP A 14 -0.41 -0.06 -4.08
C TRP A 14 -0.90 -1.51 -3.98
N SER A 15 -1.42 -1.87 -2.80
CA SER A 15 -2.03 -3.18 -2.57
C SER A 15 -3.37 -3.04 -1.84
N THR A 16 -4.36 -3.78 -2.34
CA THR A 16 -5.65 -4.05 -1.70
C THR A 16 -5.86 -5.55 -1.52
N GLU A 17 -4.80 -6.37 -1.58
CA GLU A 17 -4.86 -7.84 -1.54
C GLU A 17 -5.58 -8.39 -0.30
N LEU A 18 -5.48 -7.67 0.82
CA LEU A 18 -6.13 -8.04 2.07
C LEU A 18 -7.61 -7.67 2.14
N LEU A 19 -8.11 -6.89 1.18
CA LEU A 19 -9.51 -6.49 1.10
C LEU A 19 -10.29 -7.43 0.19
N ASN A 20 -11.46 -7.85 0.65
CA ASN A 20 -12.39 -8.71 -0.08
C ASN A 20 -13.81 -8.52 0.45
N ALA A 21 -14.78 -9.21 -0.14
CA ALA A 21 -16.20 -9.09 0.24
C ALA A 21 -16.50 -9.44 1.71
N GLY A 22 -15.61 -10.19 2.39
CA GLY A 22 -15.74 -10.53 3.80
C GLY A 22 -15.39 -9.37 4.76
N ASN A 23 -14.63 -8.37 4.31
CA ASN A 23 -14.21 -7.25 5.17
C ASN A 23 -14.48 -5.85 4.58
N ALA A 24 -14.74 -5.74 3.27
CA ALA A 24 -15.13 -4.51 2.60
C ALA A 24 -16.34 -4.74 1.69
N SER A 25 -17.27 -3.78 1.70
CA SER A 25 -18.48 -3.78 0.87
C SER A 25 -18.41 -2.80 -0.31
N SER A 26 -17.31 -2.03 -0.43
CA SER A 26 -17.04 -1.18 -1.58
C SER A 26 -15.59 -1.34 -2.06
N PRO A 27 -15.27 -0.98 -3.31
CA PRO A 27 -13.90 -0.65 -3.72
C PRO A 27 -13.28 0.45 -2.84
N VAL A 28 -11.97 0.61 -2.93
CA VAL A 28 -11.26 1.72 -2.27
C VAL A 28 -11.27 2.93 -3.17
N THR A 29 -11.71 4.09 -2.67
CA THR A 29 -11.47 5.37 -3.32
C THR A 29 -10.16 5.94 -2.81
N TRP A 30 -9.16 6.06 -3.69
CA TRP A 30 -7.86 6.64 -3.42
C TRP A 30 -7.78 8.04 -4.02
N SER A 31 -7.56 9.05 -3.18
CA SER A 31 -7.57 10.46 -3.59
C SER A 31 -6.23 11.10 -3.33
N LEU A 32 -5.63 11.71 -4.35
CA LEU A 32 -4.51 12.66 -4.22
C LEU A 32 -5.11 14.04 -3.98
N THR A 33 -5.15 14.46 -2.73
CA THR A 33 -5.87 15.68 -2.32
C THR A 33 -5.02 16.94 -2.50
N ARG A 34 -3.70 16.80 -2.39
CA ARG A 34 -2.76 17.91 -2.54
C ARG A 34 -1.38 17.41 -2.97
N ILE A 35 -0.71 18.23 -3.76
CA ILE A 35 0.69 18.03 -4.17
C ILE A 35 1.44 19.29 -3.74
N ASP A 36 2.38 19.15 -2.81
CA ASP A 36 3.37 20.20 -2.53
C ASP A 36 4.70 19.78 -3.16
N GLY A 37 5.25 20.58 -4.06
CA GLY A 37 6.50 20.26 -4.73
C GLY A 37 6.81 21.19 -5.91
N PRO A 38 8.00 21.04 -6.51
CA PRO A 38 8.50 21.95 -7.55
C PRO A 38 7.88 21.73 -8.94
N GLY A 39 7.03 20.72 -9.12
CA GLY A 39 6.48 20.37 -10.42
C GLY A 39 5.21 19.52 -10.34
N SER A 40 4.80 18.94 -11.47
CA SER A 40 3.65 18.05 -11.55
C SER A 40 4.04 16.58 -11.33
N VAL A 41 3.06 15.77 -10.95
CA VAL A 41 3.17 14.33 -10.77
C VAL A 41 2.14 13.63 -11.63
N LYS A 42 2.57 12.57 -12.33
CA LYS A 42 1.69 11.65 -13.05
C LYS A 42 1.93 10.22 -12.56
N VAL A 43 0.84 9.48 -12.36
CA VAL A 43 0.85 8.07 -12.00
C VAL A 43 0.04 7.30 -13.02
N TYR A 44 0.65 6.32 -13.67
CA TYR A 44 0.01 5.62 -14.79
C TYR A 44 0.56 4.21 -14.99
N THR A 45 -0.25 3.35 -15.57
CA THR A 45 0.17 2.02 -16.01
C THR A 45 0.25 1.95 -17.53
N VAL A 46 1.12 1.07 -18.02
CA VAL A 46 1.25 0.73 -19.43
C VAL A 46 0.97 -0.75 -19.63
N GLY A 47 0.36 -1.08 -20.76
CA GLY A 47 0.10 -2.46 -21.15
C GLY A 47 1.38 -3.15 -21.67
N SER A 48 1.27 -4.44 -21.98
CA SER A 48 2.40 -5.27 -22.43
C SER A 48 3.09 -4.76 -23.70
N PHE A 49 2.42 -3.93 -24.50
CA PHE A 49 2.97 -3.32 -25.71
C PHE A 49 3.44 -1.87 -25.51
N GLY A 50 3.52 -1.40 -24.26
CA GLY A 50 4.02 -0.07 -23.89
C GLY A 50 3.02 1.08 -24.08
N ASN A 51 1.83 0.82 -24.61
CA ASN A 51 0.76 1.81 -24.68
C ASN A 51 0.24 2.14 -23.27
N LEU A 52 -0.20 3.39 -23.06
CA LEU A 52 -0.91 3.78 -21.86
C LEU A 52 -2.11 2.84 -21.66
N GLN A 53 -2.15 2.18 -20.50
CA GLN A 53 -3.27 1.33 -20.10
C GLN A 53 -4.23 2.11 -19.21
N GLU A 54 -3.69 2.86 -18.25
CA GLU A 54 -4.49 3.63 -17.31
C GLU A 54 -3.73 4.85 -16.80
N MET A 55 -4.40 6.01 -16.76
CA MET A 55 -3.92 7.19 -16.05
C MET A 55 -4.59 7.23 -14.68
N VAL A 56 -3.84 6.93 -13.62
CA VAL A 56 -4.34 6.89 -12.24
C VAL A 56 -4.45 8.31 -11.69
N PHE A 57 -3.38 9.11 -11.86
CA PHE A 57 -3.36 10.52 -11.48
C PHE A 57 -2.64 11.36 -12.52
N GLU A 58 -3.23 12.50 -12.84
CA GLU A 58 -2.62 13.61 -13.60
C GLU A 58 -2.83 14.90 -12.79
N GLY A 59 -2.11 15.01 -11.67
CA GLY A 59 -2.39 16.01 -10.63
C GLY A 59 -3.37 15.51 -9.55
N ALA A 60 -3.93 16.44 -8.78
CA ALA A 60 -4.88 16.13 -7.72
C ALA A 60 -6.19 15.57 -8.29
N GLY A 61 -6.77 14.58 -7.61
CA GLY A 61 -7.97 13.88 -8.07
C GLY A 61 -8.23 12.60 -7.28
N SER A 62 -9.17 11.79 -7.75
CA SER A 62 -9.54 10.52 -7.14
C SER A 62 -9.58 9.39 -8.16
N HIS A 63 -9.22 8.20 -7.71
CA HIS A 63 -9.19 6.98 -8.50
C HIS A 63 -9.81 5.82 -7.69
N THR A 64 -10.45 4.88 -8.37
CA THR A 64 -11.12 3.74 -7.71
C THR A 64 -10.26 2.49 -7.86
N LEU A 65 -9.86 1.91 -6.73
CA LEU A 65 -9.05 0.70 -6.69
C LEU A 65 -9.95 -0.51 -6.42
N PRO A 66 -9.89 -1.56 -7.27
CA PRO A 66 -10.57 -2.81 -6.98
C PRO A 66 -10.01 -3.47 -5.71
N LEU A 67 -10.78 -4.39 -5.14
CA LEU A 67 -10.34 -5.21 -4.01
C LEU A 67 -9.45 -6.36 -4.51
N GLY A 68 -8.53 -6.83 -3.67
CA GLY A 68 -7.75 -8.03 -3.96
C GLY A 68 -6.65 -7.85 -5.01
N VAL A 69 -6.17 -6.63 -5.26
CA VAL A 69 -5.14 -6.37 -6.29
C VAL A 69 -3.81 -5.92 -5.70
N HIS A 70 -2.74 -6.21 -6.43
CA HIS A 70 -1.40 -5.70 -6.21
C HIS A 70 -0.90 -5.10 -7.51
N VAL A 71 -0.56 -3.81 -7.50
CA VAL A 71 -0.18 -3.10 -8.73
C VAL A 71 1.02 -2.21 -8.47
N HIS A 72 1.99 -2.28 -9.38
CA HIS A 72 3.04 -1.28 -9.52
C HIS A 72 2.76 -0.40 -10.74
N ALA A 73 3.21 0.85 -10.69
CA ALA A 73 2.92 1.84 -11.72
C ALA A 73 4.14 2.69 -12.06
N ASN A 74 4.04 3.42 -13.17
CA ASN A 74 4.99 4.47 -13.49
C ASN A 74 4.62 5.73 -12.71
N TRP A 75 5.61 6.32 -12.06
CA TRP A 75 5.52 7.60 -11.38
C TRP A 75 6.48 8.57 -12.05
N ALA A 76 5.94 9.61 -12.68
CA ALA A 76 6.69 10.64 -13.38
C ALA A 76 6.56 11.97 -12.64
N PHE A 77 7.70 12.63 -12.45
CA PHE A 77 7.83 13.94 -11.80
C PHE A 77 8.45 14.91 -12.82
N SER A 78 7.87 16.09 -12.96
CA SER A 78 8.32 17.05 -13.98
C SER A 78 9.57 17.86 -13.60
N ALA A 79 9.96 17.84 -12.32
CA ALA A 79 11.09 18.60 -11.80
C ALA A 79 11.79 17.84 -10.65
N GLN A 80 13.07 18.15 -10.43
CA GLN A 80 13.81 17.66 -9.28
C GLN A 80 13.42 18.42 -8.00
N GLY A 81 13.46 17.75 -6.86
CA GLY A 81 13.17 18.31 -5.54
C GLY A 81 12.34 17.39 -4.66
N VAL A 82 11.90 17.91 -3.51
CA VAL A 82 11.05 17.17 -2.56
C VAL A 82 9.58 17.40 -2.88
N TYR A 83 8.82 16.31 -2.93
CA TYR A 83 7.37 16.30 -3.08
C TYR A 83 6.71 15.72 -1.83
N HIS A 84 5.63 16.36 -1.37
CA HIS A 84 4.70 15.83 -0.36
C HIS A 84 3.35 15.60 -1.04
N LEU A 85 3.00 14.33 -1.24
CA LEU A 85 1.77 13.90 -1.88
C LEU A 85 0.77 13.49 -0.80
N HIS A 86 -0.27 14.31 -0.62
CA HIS A 86 -1.28 14.08 0.39
C HIS A 86 -2.35 13.17 -0.17
N PHE A 87 -2.50 11.99 0.42
CA PHE A 87 -3.48 11.01 0.00
C PHE A 87 -4.55 10.82 1.05
N THR A 88 -5.77 10.54 0.59
CA THR A 88 -6.87 10.06 1.41
C THR A 88 -7.43 8.79 0.77
N GLN A 89 -7.56 7.73 1.56
CA GLN A 89 -8.13 6.45 1.13
C GLN A 89 -9.41 6.20 1.90
N THR A 90 -10.46 5.76 1.21
CA THR A 90 -11.75 5.48 1.84
C THR A 90 -12.39 4.23 1.28
N ALA A 91 -13.07 3.47 2.13
CA ALA A 91 -13.85 2.31 1.75
C ALA A 91 -15.01 2.11 2.73
N THR A 92 -16.01 1.33 2.33
CA THR A 92 -17.07 0.87 3.24
C THR A 92 -16.71 -0.53 3.71
N LEU A 93 -16.68 -0.72 5.03
CA LEU A 93 -16.44 -2.03 5.65
C LEU A 93 -17.63 -2.96 5.42
N ALA A 94 -17.45 -4.27 5.62
CA ALA A 94 -18.51 -5.25 5.43
C ALA A 94 -19.76 -4.98 6.30
N GLN A 95 -19.58 -4.37 7.47
CA GLN A 95 -20.66 -3.98 8.39
C GLN A 95 -21.31 -2.62 8.06
N GLY A 96 -20.93 -1.99 6.94
CA GLY A 96 -21.52 -0.74 6.45
C GLY A 96 -20.87 0.55 6.98
N GLN A 97 -19.95 0.49 7.96
CA GLN A 97 -19.21 1.66 8.40
C GLN A 97 -18.24 2.13 7.32
N ARG A 98 -18.10 3.45 7.18
CA ARG A 98 -17.07 4.05 6.33
C ARG A 98 -15.74 4.08 7.08
N SER A 99 -14.71 3.50 6.48
CA SER A 99 -13.31 3.68 6.87
C SER A 99 -12.68 4.78 6.02
N SER A 100 -11.84 5.60 6.65
CA SER A 100 -11.11 6.69 6.00
C SER A 100 -9.76 6.85 6.69
N ASP A 101 -8.71 6.99 5.89
CA ASP A 101 -7.36 7.24 6.36
C ASP A 101 -6.67 8.29 5.47
N SER A 102 -5.75 9.08 6.01
CA SER A 102 -5.05 10.12 5.26
C SER A 102 -3.60 10.22 5.66
N GLU A 103 -2.73 10.18 4.65
CA GLU A 103 -1.27 10.08 4.83
C GLU A 103 -0.53 10.89 3.78
N VAL A 104 0.71 11.25 4.10
CA VAL A 104 1.58 12.02 3.20
C VAL A 104 2.72 11.14 2.70
N LEU A 105 2.73 10.85 1.40
CA LEU A 105 3.87 10.23 0.75
C LEU A 105 4.91 11.30 0.42
N THR A 106 6.07 11.22 1.06
CA THR A 106 7.21 12.11 0.80
C THR A 106 8.15 11.47 -0.21
N VAL A 107 8.49 12.18 -1.29
CA VAL A 107 9.36 11.69 -2.36
C VAL A 107 10.45 12.71 -2.65
N ALA A 108 11.71 12.28 -2.56
CA ALA A 108 12.85 13.04 -3.08
C ALA A 108 13.13 12.63 -4.53
N VAL A 109 13.18 13.60 -5.44
CA VAL A 109 13.36 13.38 -6.89
C VAL A 109 14.66 14.01 -7.35
N GLY A 110 15.49 13.22 -8.05
CA GLY A 110 16.79 13.67 -8.55
C GLY A 110 17.81 13.81 -7.43
N ASP A 111 18.61 14.88 -7.48
CA ASP A 111 19.69 15.13 -6.50
C ASP A 111 19.20 15.74 -5.17
N ALA A 112 17.88 15.76 -4.94
CA ALA A 112 17.30 16.27 -3.71
C ALA A 112 17.71 15.42 -2.50
N ASN A 113 18.21 16.05 -1.44
CA ASN A 113 18.59 15.34 -0.21
C ASN A 113 17.33 14.83 0.54
N PRO A 114 17.13 13.50 0.67
CA PRO A 114 15.97 12.93 1.36
C PRO A 114 15.89 13.30 2.84
N ASP A 115 17.01 13.61 3.51
CA ASP A 115 17.02 14.00 4.93
C ASP A 115 16.30 15.34 5.16
N THR A 116 16.31 16.21 4.14
CA THR A 116 15.58 17.49 4.17
C THR A 116 14.09 17.33 3.95
N ALA A 117 13.65 16.15 3.50
CA ALA A 117 12.26 15.86 3.19
C ALA A 117 11.45 15.45 4.44
N LEU A 118 12.13 14.89 5.43
CA LEU A 118 11.54 14.36 6.68
C LEU A 118 11.48 15.41 7.81
N SER A 119 12.01 16.61 7.59
CA SER A 119 12.17 17.65 8.63
C SER A 119 10.86 18.34 9.03
N LYS A 120 9.76 18.09 8.31
CA LYS A 120 8.41 18.52 8.69
C LYS A 120 7.67 17.30 9.22
N GLY A 121 7.38 17.28 10.51
CA GLY A 121 6.67 16.20 11.20
C GLY A 121 5.31 15.87 10.57
N ALA A 122 5.35 15.08 9.49
CA ALA A 122 4.20 14.41 8.94
C ALA A 122 3.96 13.19 9.81
N GLY A 123 2.77 13.16 10.43
CA GLY A 123 2.35 12.21 11.44
C GLY A 123 2.13 10.80 10.91
N CYS A 124 3.12 10.19 10.27
CA CYS A 124 3.29 8.75 10.43
C CYS A 124 3.39 8.52 11.94
N GLY A 125 2.48 7.74 12.52
CA GLY A 125 2.45 7.45 13.95
C GLY A 125 3.87 7.27 14.49
N ALA A 126 4.19 8.03 15.54
CA ALA A 126 5.53 8.24 16.09
C ALA A 126 6.56 7.19 15.67
N LEU A 127 7.40 7.51 14.68
CA LEU A 127 8.72 6.90 14.61
C LEU A 127 9.46 7.44 15.83
N SER A 128 9.57 6.64 16.89
CA SER A 128 10.40 6.96 18.04
C SER A 128 11.75 7.49 17.57
N ASN A 129 12.19 8.63 18.14
CA ASN A 129 13.43 9.36 17.81
C ASN A 129 14.72 8.52 17.78
N THR A 130 14.65 7.23 18.10
CA THR A 130 15.73 6.25 18.01
C THR A 130 16.18 5.95 16.57
N LEU A 131 15.38 6.30 15.54
CA LEU A 131 15.70 6.00 14.13
C LEU A 131 16.52 7.08 13.39
N ALA A 132 16.84 8.20 14.04
CA ALA A 132 17.56 9.31 13.39
C ALA A 132 19.10 9.15 13.34
N THR A 133 19.67 8.02 13.78
CA THR A 133 21.12 7.81 13.77
C THR A 133 21.53 6.58 12.96
N GLY A 134 21.89 6.81 11.70
CA GLY A 134 22.93 6.11 10.93
C GLY A 134 22.67 4.66 10.48
N ASN A 135 22.62 4.44 9.15
CA ASN A 135 22.85 3.21 8.34
C ASN A 135 22.28 1.83 8.78
N GLN A 136 21.70 1.68 9.97
CA GLN A 136 21.00 0.49 10.45
C GLN A 136 19.52 0.49 10.01
N SER A 137 18.97 1.67 9.69
CA SER A 137 17.52 1.88 9.54
C SER A 137 16.87 1.16 8.35
N LEU A 138 17.59 0.92 7.25
CA LEU A 138 16.99 0.26 6.08
C LEU A 138 16.89 -1.26 6.24
N HIS A 139 17.87 -1.89 6.87
CA HIS A 139 17.82 -3.32 7.18
C HIS A 139 16.78 -3.59 8.27
N ASP A 140 16.74 -2.75 9.30
CA ASP A 140 15.78 -2.86 10.39
C ASP A 140 14.35 -2.53 9.92
N ALA A 141 14.17 -1.56 9.02
CA ALA A 141 12.86 -1.28 8.41
C ALA A 141 12.37 -2.44 7.54
N LYS A 142 13.27 -3.08 6.79
CA LYS A 142 12.94 -4.29 6.03
C LYS A 142 12.54 -5.45 6.96
N GLN A 143 13.30 -5.68 8.03
CA GLN A 143 12.97 -6.71 9.02
C GLN A 143 11.66 -6.41 9.75
N ALA A 144 11.36 -5.14 10.05
CA ALA A 144 10.11 -4.73 10.66
C ALA A 144 8.91 -4.95 9.72
N ALA A 145 9.08 -4.68 8.42
CA ALA A 145 8.05 -4.96 7.41
C ALA A 145 7.81 -6.47 7.25
N GLU A 146 8.88 -7.27 7.21
CA GLU A 146 8.80 -8.74 7.18
C GLU A 146 8.13 -9.31 8.45
N GLN A 147 8.43 -8.73 9.61
CA GLN A 147 7.83 -9.12 10.88
C GLN A 147 6.33 -8.76 10.93
N ALA A 148 5.94 -7.58 10.45
CA ALA A 148 4.54 -7.17 10.35
C ALA A 148 3.75 -8.10 9.40
N GLN A 149 4.35 -8.52 8.29
CA GLN A 149 3.78 -9.51 7.39
C GLN A 149 3.65 -10.89 8.06
N ALA A 150 4.66 -11.33 8.81
CA ALA A 150 4.63 -12.59 9.54
C ALA A 150 3.55 -12.61 10.65
N ASP A 151 3.37 -11.50 11.36
CA ASP A 151 2.35 -11.37 12.40
C ASP A 151 0.94 -11.30 11.80
N ALA A 152 0.77 -10.64 10.66
CA ALA A 152 -0.47 -10.66 9.90
C ALA A 152 -0.81 -12.09 9.42
N ALA A 153 0.17 -12.83 8.90
CA ALA A 153 -0.01 -14.22 8.50
C ALA A 153 -0.37 -15.14 9.67
N ARG A 154 0.26 -14.93 10.85
CA ARG A 154 -0.06 -15.67 12.09
C ARG A 154 -1.46 -15.34 12.63
N ALA A 155 -1.88 -14.08 12.54
CA ALA A 155 -3.22 -13.66 12.92
C ALA A 155 -4.29 -14.29 12.02
N GLN A 156 -4.02 -14.38 10.71
CA GLN A 156 -4.88 -15.08 9.75
C GLN A 156 -4.94 -16.58 10.00
N ALA A 157 -3.80 -17.22 10.29
CA ALA A 157 -3.75 -18.65 10.61
C ALA A 157 -4.51 -19.00 11.91
N ARG A 158 -4.53 -18.08 12.88
CA ARG A 158 -5.33 -18.21 14.12
C ARG A 158 -6.83 -18.01 13.92
N ALA A 159 -7.25 -17.38 12.83
CA ALA A 159 -8.65 -17.08 12.54
C ALA A 159 -9.40 -18.20 11.79
N LEU A 160 -8.74 -19.31 11.43
CA LEU A 160 -9.36 -20.46 10.76
C LEU A 160 -9.87 -21.50 11.79
N PRO A 161 -11.18 -21.80 11.86
CA PRO A 161 -11.67 -22.97 12.59
C PRO A 161 -11.70 -24.21 11.68
N GLY A 162 -11.04 -25.29 12.10
CA GLY A 162 -11.39 -26.66 11.70
C GLY A 162 -10.26 -27.51 11.12
N GLY A 163 -9.60 -28.30 11.97
CA GLY A 163 -8.96 -29.55 11.54
C GLY A 163 -10.00 -30.63 11.20
N PRO A 164 -9.63 -31.70 10.48
CA PRO A 164 -10.59 -32.67 9.97
C PRO A 164 -11.21 -33.50 11.10
N ALA A 165 -12.54 -33.42 11.25
CA ALA A 165 -13.29 -34.32 12.10
C ALA A 165 -13.57 -35.64 11.35
N THR A 166 -12.79 -36.66 11.67
CA THR A 166 -13.06 -38.05 11.27
C THR A 166 -14.41 -38.50 11.84
N ARG A 167 -15.40 -38.79 10.99
CA ARG A 167 -16.62 -39.50 11.40
C ARG A 167 -16.61 -40.91 10.79
N ALA A 168 -16.29 -41.90 11.63
CA ALA A 168 -16.58 -43.29 11.36
C ALA A 168 -18.08 -43.55 11.58
N PHE A 169 -18.77 -44.09 10.57
CA PHE A 169 -20.14 -44.59 10.70
C PHE A 169 -20.08 -46.12 10.86
N SER A 170 -20.59 -46.63 11.98
CA SER A 170 -20.93 -48.04 12.18
C SER A 170 -22.41 -48.12 12.51
N THR A 171 -23.19 -48.78 11.66
CA THR A 171 -24.58 -49.15 11.96
C THR A 171 -24.70 -50.66 11.96
N ARG A 172 -24.95 -51.21 13.15
CA ARG A 172 -25.28 -52.61 13.40
C ARG A 172 -26.80 -52.76 13.30
N SER A 173 -27.29 -53.55 12.35
CA SER A 173 -28.71 -53.87 12.20
C SER A 173 -29.14 -54.93 13.22
N ARG A 174 -30.24 -54.67 13.94
CA ARG A 174 -31.07 -55.67 14.62
C ARG A 174 -32.54 -55.27 14.43
N ARG A 175 -33.26 -56.01 13.60
CA ARG A 175 -34.40 -56.87 13.98
C ARG A 175 -34.78 -57.71 12.77
#